data_AF-A0A8T5VGD2-F1
#
_entry.id   AF-A0A8T5VGD2-F1
#
_cell.length_a   1.000
_cell.length_b   1.000
_cell.length_c   1.000
_cell.angle_alpha   90.00
_cell.angle_beta   90.00
_cell.angle_gamma   90.00
#
_symmetry.space_group_name_H-M   'P 1'
#
loop_
_entity.id
_entity.type
_entity.pdbx_description
1 polymer ?
#
loop_
_entity_poly.entity_id
_entity_poly.type
_entity_poly.pdbx_seq_one_letter_code
_entity_poly.pdbx_strand_id
1 'polypeptide(L)'
;MPVHSRQLAIGKPAARAGFEARQKARRFPARSECQRRPSIPSVIPSSPYPTPSRRAAALNDAAAKRLLLLAAVTAYCEAVARVTLTDRQSGITLRGNVAEYIEAILELIPPGEIDLFHAVAALRDATIEYLSRAVLDLAPVVTVEANLSMPSLFWAWRIYADPNRSAELVARNMIPHPSFMPTEFEALSK
;
A
#
# COMPACT_ATOMS: atom_id res chain seq x y z
N MET A 1 3.78 -77.40 48.12
CA MET A 1 2.82 -77.86 49.15
C MET A 1 2.03 -76.64 49.63
N PRO A 2 0.71 -76.78 49.86
CA PRO A 2 -0.39 -75.98 49.28
C PRO A 2 -0.96 -74.96 50.29
N VAL A 3 -1.93 -74.07 50.02
CA VAL A 3 -3.39 -74.31 49.94
C VAL A 3 -4.08 -72.93 49.72
N HIS A 4 -4.87 -72.81 48.62
CA HIS A 4 -6.28 -72.35 48.56
C HIS A 4 -6.80 -71.27 49.54
N SER A 5 -7.66 -70.28 49.29
CA SER A 5 -8.64 -69.86 48.25
C SER A 5 -9.06 -68.42 48.67
N ARG A 6 -9.75 -67.52 47.95
CA ARG A 6 -11.10 -67.60 47.36
C ARG A 6 -11.44 -66.20 46.82
N GLN A 7 -12.34 -66.18 45.84
CA GLN A 7 -12.79 -65.06 45.01
C GLN A 7 -13.39 -63.85 45.75
N LEU A 8 -13.31 -62.67 45.11
CA LEU A 8 -14.50 -61.82 44.94
C LEU A 8 -14.39 -61.00 43.66
N ALA A 9 -15.23 -61.37 42.70
CA ALA A 9 -15.54 -60.61 41.52
C ALA A 9 -16.42 -59.42 41.90
N ILE A 10 -16.03 -58.21 41.49
CA ILE A 10 -16.95 -57.08 41.31
C ILE A 10 -16.66 -56.52 39.92
N GLY A 11 -17.69 -56.52 39.09
CA GLY A 11 -17.57 -56.31 37.66
C GLY A 11 -17.67 -54.85 37.18
N LYS A 12 -17.53 -54.78 35.85
CA LYS A 12 -17.93 -53.72 34.90
C LYS A 12 -17.07 -52.43 34.84
N PRO A 13 -16.98 -51.77 33.66
CA PRO A 13 -16.74 -52.36 32.33
C PRO A 13 -15.69 -51.60 31.51
N ALA A 14 -15.28 -52.26 30.43
CA ALA A 14 -14.56 -51.74 29.27
C ALA A 14 -14.99 -50.33 28.84
N ALA A 15 -14.06 -49.37 28.89
CA ALA A 15 -14.24 -48.03 28.32
C ALA A 15 -12.94 -47.44 27.76
N ARG A 16 -12.03 -48.26 27.20
CA ARG A 16 -10.79 -47.76 26.56
C ARG A 16 -10.46 -48.31 25.17
N ALA A 17 -11.33 -49.12 24.56
CA ALA A 17 -11.13 -49.66 23.20
C ALA A 17 -12.05 -49.04 22.12
N GLY A 18 -12.72 -47.91 22.40
CA GLY A 18 -13.70 -47.31 21.49
C GLY A 18 -13.23 -46.08 20.71
N PHE A 19 -12.09 -45.48 21.08
CA PHE A 19 -11.65 -44.20 20.51
C PHE A 19 -10.69 -44.34 19.31
N GLU A 20 -9.87 -45.39 19.27
CA GLU A 20 -8.94 -45.61 18.14
C GLU A 20 -9.62 -46.26 16.91
N ALA A 21 -10.74 -46.96 17.09
CA ALA A 21 -11.50 -47.54 15.98
C ALA A 21 -12.40 -46.53 15.23
N ARG A 22 -12.62 -45.32 15.78
CA ARG A 22 -13.39 -44.26 15.10
C ARG A 22 -12.56 -43.31 14.24
N GLN A 23 -11.23 -43.28 14.40
CA GLN A 23 -10.34 -42.48 13.55
C GLN A 23 -10.00 -43.15 12.20
N LYS A 24 -10.25 -44.46 12.03
CA LYS A 24 -9.99 -45.17 10.76
C LYS A 24 -11.16 -45.23 9.78
N ALA A 25 -12.35 -44.73 10.13
CA ALA A 25 -13.56 -44.86 9.31
C ALA A 25 -14.18 -43.54 8.83
N ARG A 26 -13.42 -42.44 8.84
CA ARG A 26 -13.80 -41.17 8.19
C ARG A 26 -12.71 -40.65 7.26
N ARG A 27 -12.07 -41.56 6.52
CA ARG A 27 -11.35 -41.18 5.31
C ARG A 27 -12.38 -41.18 4.19
N PHE A 28 -13.08 -40.06 4.04
CA PHE A 28 -13.78 -39.78 2.78
C PHE A 28 -12.76 -40.03 1.66
N PRO A 29 -13.06 -40.85 0.64
CA PRO A 29 -12.21 -40.89 -0.53
C PRO A 29 -12.13 -39.45 -1.06
N ALA A 30 -10.91 -38.98 -1.28
CA ALA A 30 -10.68 -37.70 -1.90
C ALA A 30 -11.59 -37.60 -3.12
N ARG A 31 -12.39 -36.52 -3.22
CA ARG A 31 -13.00 -36.10 -4.47
C ARG A 31 -11.91 -35.60 -5.44
N SER A 32 -10.82 -36.35 -5.61
CA SER A 32 -9.75 -36.08 -6.56
C SER A 32 -10.15 -36.41 -7.99
N GLU A 33 -11.32 -37.04 -8.19
CA GLU A 33 -11.93 -37.28 -9.50
C GLU A 33 -13.36 -36.73 -9.56
N CYS A 34 -13.55 -35.47 -9.16
CA CYS A 34 -14.64 -34.69 -9.74
C CYS A 34 -14.17 -34.25 -11.13
N GLN A 35 -14.26 -35.20 -12.06
CA GLN A 35 -14.32 -35.09 -13.51
C GLN A 35 -14.05 -33.68 -14.04
N ARG A 36 -12.99 -33.57 -14.85
CA ARG A 36 -12.89 -32.58 -15.93
C ARG A 36 -14.21 -32.60 -16.70
N ARG A 37 -15.15 -31.75 -16.31
CA ARG A 37 -16.26 -31.36 -17.17
C ARG A 37 -15.58 -30.85 -18.45
N PRO A 38 -15.97 -31.31 -19.65
CA PRO A 38 -15.55 -30.59 -20.84
C PRO A 38 -15.99 -29.15 -20.61
N SER A 39 -15.02 -28.22 -20.58
CA SER A 39 -15.31 -26.80 -20.57
C SER A 39 -16.08 -26.54 -21.84
N ILE A 40 -17.42 -26.58 -21.78
CA ILE A 40 -18.24 -26.07 -22.85
C ILE A 40 -17.75 -24.63 -23.01
N PRO A 41 -17.15 -24.25 -24.14
CA PRO A 41 -16.78 -22.87 -24.34
C PRO A 41 -18.07 -22.09 -24.15
N SER A 42 -18.09 -21.15 -23.19
CA SER A 42 -19.21 -20.23 -23.08
C SER A 42 -19.16 -19.39 -24.34
N VAL A 43 -19.82 -19.86 -25.39
CA VAL A 43 -20.16 -19.05 -26.54
C VAL A 43 -21.10 -18.01 -25.96
N ILE A 44 -20.57 -16.84 -25.61
CA ILE A 44 -21.40 -15.67 -25.36
C ILE A 44 -21.94 -15.35 -26.74
N PRO A 45 -23.24 -15.55 -27.04
CA PRO A 45 -23.77 -15.11 -28.31
C PRO A 45 -23.59 -13.58 -28.35
N SER A 46 -22.69 -13.12 -29.21
CA SER A 46 -22.64 -11.73 -29.63
C SER A 46 -23.88 -11.48 -30.47
N SER A 47 -25.01 -11.27 -29.80
CA SER A 47 -26.21 -10.79 -30.49
C SER A 47 -25.83 -9.47 -31.18
N PRO A 48 -25.91 -9.39 -32.51
CA PRO A 48 -25.58 -8.16 -33.24
C PRO A 48 -26.53 -7.02 -32.87
N TYR A 49 -27.67 -7.34 -32.25
CA TYR A 49 -28.63 -6.38 -31.72
C TYR A 49 -28.67 -6.47 -30.19
N PRO A 50 -28.14 -5.48 -29.46
CA PRO A 50 -28.31 -5.41 -28.02
C PRO A 50 -29.75 -5.06 -27.69
N THR A 51 -30.41 -5.89 -26.87
CA THR A 51 -31.73 -5.60 -26.31
C THR A 51 -31.68 -4.30 -25.50
N PRO A 52 -32.82 -3.59 -25.32
CA PRO A 52 -32.85 -2.34 -24.54
C PRO A 52 -32.22 -2.47 -23.14
N SER A 53 -32.48 -3.59 -22.45
CA SER A 53 -31.89 -3.87 -21.14
C SER A 53 -30.38 -4.03 -21.18
N ARG A 54 -29.82 -4.66 -22.24
CA ARG A 54 -28.37 -4.82 -22.40
C ARG A 54 -27.70 -3.47 -22.69
N ARG A 55 -28.35 -2.58 -23.45
CA ARG A 55 -27.87 -1.21 -23.68
C ARG A 55 -27.84 -0.41 -22.38
N ALA A 56 -28.91 -0.46 -21.59
CA ALA A 56 -28.98 0.20 -20.29
C ALA A 56 -27.89 -0.32 -19.33
N ALA A 57 -27.68 -1.63 -19.27
CA ALA A 57 -26.61 -2.22 -18.45
C ALA A 57 -25.21 -1.76 -18.88
N ALA A 58 -24.95 -1.64 -20.19
CA ALA A 58 -23.67 -1.15 -20.70
C ALA A 58 -23.44 0.34 -20.36
N LEU A 59 -24.48 1.18 -20.43
CA LEU A 59 -24.41 2.58 -20.02
C LEU A 59 -24.14 2.71 -18.52
N ASN A 60 -24.81 1.90 -17.70
CA ASN A 60 -24.60 1.88 -16.25
C ASN A 60 -23.18 1.40 -15.88
N ASP A 61 -22.67 0.38 -16.57
CA ASP A 61 -21.30 -0.12 -16.36
C ASP A 61 -20.24 0.94 -16.73
N ALA A 62 -20.42 1.64 -17.85
CA ALA A 62 -19.56 2.77 -18.21
C ALA A 62 -19.64 3.90 -17.16
N ALA A 63 -20.84 4.29 -16.73
CA ALA A 63 -21.01 5.30 -15.69
C ALA A 63 -20.36 4.89 -14.36
N ALA A 64 -20.50 3.64 -13.94
CA ALA A 64 -19.90 3.13 -12.72
C ALA A 64 -18.36 3.18 -12.75
N LYS A 65 -17.74 2.81 -13.90
CA LYS A 65 -16.29 2.89 -14.09
C LYS A 65 -15.77 4.32 -13.99
N ARG A 66 -16.47 5.28 -14.61
CA ARG A 66 -16.13 6.72 -14.54
C ARG A 66 -16.17 7.25 -13.12
N LEU A 67 -17.24 6.92 -12.38
CA LEU A 67 -17.39 7.31 -10.98
C LEU A 67 -16.30 6.71 -10.09
N LEU A 68 -15.98 5.42 -10.29
CA LEU A 68 -14.92 4.75 -9.53
C LEU A 68 -13.54 5.38 -9.80
N LEU A 69 -13.23 5.70 -11.06
CA LEU A 69 -11.99 6.38 -11.41
C LEU A 69 -11.92 7.75 -10.74
N LEU A 70 -12.96 8.58 -10.86
CA LEU A 70 -12.99 9.90 -10.22
C LEU A 70 -12.87 9.81 -8.69
N ALA A 71 -13.56 8.87 -8.06
CA ALA A 71 -13.46 8.65 -6.61
C ALA A 71 -12.04 8.23 -6.18
N ALA A 72 -11.38 7.37 -6.97
CA ALA A 72 -10.02 6.93 -6.68
C ALA A 72 -9.00 8.08 -6.84
N VAL A 73 -9.08 8.85 -7.92
CA VAL A 73 -8.17 9.97 -8.17
C VAL A 73 -8.37 11.10 -7.16
N THR A 74 -9.61 11.41 -6.80
CA THR A 74 -9.90 12.42 -5.76
C THR A 74 -9.37 11.99 -4.39
N ALA A 75 -9.60 10.74 -3.98
CA ALA A 75 -9.05 10.21 -2.74
C ALA A 75 -7.50 10.20 -2.74
N TYR A 76 -6.88 9.88 -3.88
CA TYR A 76 -5.43 9.97 -4.04
C TYR A 76 -4.91 11.40 -3.86
N CYS A 77 -5.53 12.38 -4.53
CA CYS A 77 -5.13 13.78 -4.42
C CYS A 77 -5.32 14.32 -2.99
N GLU A 78 -6.39 13.91 -2.30
CA GLU A 78 -6.60 14.26 -0.90
C GLU A 78 -5.52 13.65 0.01
N ALA A 79 -5.16 12.38 -0.23
CA ALA A 79 -4.08 11.73 0.52
C ALA A 79 -2.74 12.45 0.31
N VAL A 80 -2.42 12.83 -0.93
CA VAL A 80 -1.24 13.63 -1.29
C VAL A 80 -1.26 14.98 -0.58
N ALA A 81 -2.40 15.66 -0.54
CA ALA A 81 -2.54 16.97 0.10
C ALA A 81 -2.29 16.93 1.62
N ARG A 82 -2.48 15.76 2.27
CA ARG A 82 -2.26 15.53 3.70
C ARG A 82 -0.81 15.12 4.05
N VAL A 83 0.05 14.88 3.05
CA VAL A 83 1.45 14.53 3.30
C VAL A 83 2.20 15.73 3.88
N THR A 84 2.89 15.51 5.00
CA THR A 84 3.78 16.51 5.59
C THR A 84 5.10 16.54 4.83
N LEU A 85 5.37 17.67 4.17
CA LEU A 85 6.64 17.90 3.47
C LEU A 85 7.68 18.45 4.44
N THR A 86 8.88 17.85 4.44
CA THR A 86 9.99 18.23 5.33
C THR A 86 11.04 19.09 4.65
N ASP A 87 11.18 18.95 3.33
CA ASP A 87 12.25 19.57 2.55
C ASP A 87 11.75 19.93 1.15
N ARG A 88 12.33 20.99 0.58
CA ARG A 88 11.91 21.48 -0.73
C ARG A 88 12.08 20.43 -1.83
N GLN A 89 13.16 19.64 -1.77
CA GLN A 89 13.47 18.64 -2.79
C GLN A 89 12.44 17.51 -2.81
N SER A 90 12.06 16.95 -1.65
CA SER A 90 11.02 15.93 -1.55
C SER A 90 9.68 16.43 -2.05
N GLY A 91 9.34 17.69 -1.79
CA GLY A 91 8.14 18.31 -2.35
C GLY A 91 8.17 18.46 -3.87
N ILE A 92 9.31 18.83 -4.46
CA ILE A 92 9.49 18.87 -5.93
C ILE A 92 9.33 17.47 -6.52
N THR A 93 9.97 16.46 -5.92
CA THR A 93 9.88 15.07 -6.34
C THR A 93 8.45 14.55 -6.24
N LEU A 94 7.75 14.80 -5.12
CA LEU A 94 6.36 14.41 -4.94
C LEU A 94 5.46 15.03 -6.01
N ARG A 95 5.64 16.34 -6.28
CA ARG A 95 4.89 17.03 -7.33
C ARG A 95 5.11 16.41 -8.70
N GLY A 96 6.36 16.06 -9.04
CA GLY A 96 6.68 15.35 -10.29
C GLY A 96 5.99 13.99 -10.37
N ASN A 97 6.12 13.18 -9.32
CA ASN A 97 5.52 11.84 -9.26
C ASN A 97 3.99 11.88 -9.40
N VAL A 98 3.33 12.87 -8.78
CA VAL A 98 1.87 13.05 -8.88
C VAL A 98 1.47 13.45 -10.30
N ALA A 99 2.23 14.34 -10.95
CA ALA A 99 1.98 14.73 -12.32
C ALA A 99 2.09 13.53 -13.27
N GLU A 100 3.18 12.78 -13.20
CA GLU A 100 3.42 11.59 -14.01
C GLU A 100 2.34 10.51 -13.77
N TYR A 101 1.97 10.28 -12.51
CA TYR A 101 0.96 9.28 -12.16
C TYR A 101 -0.42 9.64 -12.74
N ILE A 102 -0.85 10.90 -12.62
CA ILE A 102 -2.14 11.31 -13.16
C ILE A 102 -2.12 11.42 -14.69
N GLU A 103 -0.98 11.79 -15.30
CA GLU A 103 -0.80 11.76 -16.75
C GLU A 103 -0.94 10.34 -17.33
N ALA A 104 -0.36 9.33 -16.66
CA ALA A 104 -0.56 7.94 -17.04
C ALA A 104 -2.04 7.51 -16.96
N ILE A 105 -2.80 8.04 -15.99
CA ILE A 105 -4.25 7.80 -15.91
C ILE A 105 -4.99 8.47 -17.06
N LEU A 106 -4.61 9.71 -17.43
CA LEU A 106 -5.22 10.44 -18.54
C LEU A 106 -5.04 9.72 -19.88
N GLU A 107 -3.90 9.07 -20.11
CA GLU A 107 -3.63 8.28 -21.32
C GLU A 107 -4.54 7.03 -21.45
N LEU A 108 -4.99 6.49 -20.32
CA LEU A 108 -5.89 5.33 -20.29
C LEU A 108 -7.36 5.69 -20.58
N ILE A 109 -7.72 6.98 -20.56
CA ILE A 109 -9.10 7.41 -20.78
C ILE A 109 -9.45 7.22 -22.27
N PRO A 110 -10.56 6.52 -22.59
CA PRO A 110 -10.91 6.25 -23.97
C PRO A 110 -11.27 7.54 -24.73
N PRO A 111 -10.94 7.61 -26.03
CA PRO A 111 -11.33 8.74 -26.88
C PRO A 111 -12.87 8.81 -26.93
N GLY A 112 -13.42 9.98 -26.58
CA GLY A 112 -14.87 10.22 -26.49
C GLY A 112 -15.35 10.61 -25.10
N GLU A 113 -14.54 10.42 -24.05
CA GLU A 113 -14.85 10.85 -22.68
C GLU A 113 -14.18 12.18 -22.32
N ILE A 114 -14.50 13.22 -23.10
CA ILE A 114 -13.87 14.55 -23.02
C ILE A 114 -14.10 15.20 -21.63
N ASP A 115 -15.31 15.09 -21.09
CA ASP A 115 -15.64 15.67 -19.78
C ASP A 115 -14.84 15.02 -18.65
N LEU A 116 -14.67 13.69 -18.70
CA LEU A 116 -13.89 12.96 -17.70
C LEU A 116 -12.42 13.37 -17.77
N PHE A 117 -11.87 13.45 -18.98
CA PHE A 117 -10.50 13.90 -19.21
C PHE A 117 -10.27 15.28 -18.61
N HIS A 118 -11.16 16.25 -18.88
CA HIS A 118 -11.06 17.59 -18.32
C HIS A 118 -11.18 17.62 -16.80
N ALA A 119 -12.08 16.82 -16.21
CA ALA A 119 -12.23 16.74 -14.76
C ALA A 119 -10.96 16.23 -14.06
N VAL A 120 -10.33 15.17 -14.61
CA VAL A 120 -9.09 14.61 -14.06
C VAL A 120 -7.91 15.56 -14.28
N ALA A 121 -7.82 16.21 -15.45
CA ALA A 121 -6.78 17.19 -15.74
C ALA A 121 -6.88 18.42 -14.81
N ALA A 122 -8.09 18.94 -14.58
CA ALA A 122 -8.31 20.05 -13.65
C ALA A 122 -7.91 19.69 -12.22
N LEU A 123 -8.19 18.46 -11.78
CA LEU A 123 -7.79 17.97 -10.47
C LEU A 123 -6.27 17.85 -10.33
N ARG A 124 -5.59 17.35 -11.37
CA ARG A 124 -4.12 17.33 -11.45
C ARG A 124 -3.56 18.73 -11.29
N ASP A 125 -4.05 19.68 -12.09
CA ASP A 125 -3.54 21.04 -12.12
C ASP A 125 -3.73 21.74 -10.76
N ALA A 126 -4.90 21.59 -10.14
CA ALA A 126 -5.17 22.09 -8.79
C ALA A 126 -4.24 21.47 -7.73
N THR A 127 -3.95 20.17 -7.82
CA THR A 127 -3.06 19.47 -6.89
C THR A 127 -1.60 19.93 -7.08
N ILE A 128 -1.15 20.07 -8.33
CA ILE A 128 0.19 20.58 -8.67
C ILE A 128 0.36 22.03 -8.19
N GLU A 129 -0.66 22.86 -8.38
CA GLU A 129 -0.65 24.25 -7.90
C GLU A 129 -0.57 24.31 -6.38
N TYR A 130 -1.38 23.50 -5.67
CA TYR A 130 -1.32 23.39 -4.22
C TYR A 130 0.07 22.98 -3.74
N LEU A 131 0.65 21.91 -4.31
CA LEU A 131 1.99 21.45 -3.96
C LEU A 131 3.05 22.51 -4.28
N SER A 132 2.92 23.22 -5.41
CA SER A 132 3.87 24.28 -5.78
C SER A 132 3.89 25.41 -4.77
N ARG A 133 2.71 25.82 -4.25
CA ARG A 133 2.62 26.81 -3.17
C ARG A 133 3.24 26.28 -1.87
N ALA A 134 2.89 25.04 -1.48
CA ALA A 134 3.45 24.42 -0.28
C ALA A 134 4.99 24.33 -0.32
N VAL A 135 5.56 24.00 -1.48
CA VAL A 135 7.02 23.86 -1.68
C VAL A 135 7.76 25.19 -1.57
N LEU A 136 7.14 26.32 -1.93
CA LEU A 136 7.77 27.64 -1.85
C LEU A 136 8.09 28.03 -0.41
N ASP A 137 7.23 27.65 0.54
CA ASP A 137 7.41 27.94 1.96
C ASP A 137 8.48 27.07 2.62
N LEU A 138 8.90 25.97 1.97
CA LEU A 138 9.86 25.03 2.54
C LEU A 138 11.32 25.48 2.35
N ALA A 139 12.14 25.26 3.38
CA ALA A 139 13.57 25.53 3.35
C ALA A 139 14.29 24.65 2.31
N PRO A 140 15.20 25.22 1.49
CA PRO A 140 16.02 24.44 0.57
C PRO A 140 17.05 23.58 1.32
N VAL A 141 17.47 22.48 0.69
CA VAL A 141 18.55 21.62 1.19
C VAL A 141 19.88 22.12 0.64
N VAL A 142 20.90 22.19 1.49
CA VAL A 142 22.26 22.62 1.16
C VAL A 142 23.25 21.54 1.60
N THR A 143 24.18 21.20 0.71
CA THR A 143 25.31 20.33 1.05
C THR A 143 26.41 21.16 1.70
N VAL A 144 26.83 20.75 2.90
CA VAL A 144 27.91 21.39 3.65
C VAL A 144 29.14 20.51 3.57
N GLU A 145 30.24 21.11 3.11
CA GLU A 145 31.57 20.50 3.11
C GLU A 145 32.38 21.03 4.29
N ALA A 146 33.00 20.12 5.04
CA ALA A 146 33.75 20.39 6.24
C ALA A 146 35.13 19.73 6.17
N ASN A 147 36.15 20.46 6.64
CA ASN A 147 37.54 19.97 6.62
C ASN A 147 37.81 18.86 7.65
N LEU A 148 36.98 18.75 8.69
CA LEU A 148 37.18 17.84 9.82
C LEU A 148 35.83 17.29 10.30
N SER A 149 35.83 16.03 10.74
CA SER A 149 34.69 15.43 11.43
C SER A 149 34.50 16.10 12.78
N MET A 150 33.32 16.67 13.00
CA MET A 150 32.93 17.35 14.24
C MET A 150 31.57 16.82 14.71
N PRO A 151 31.20 16.98 16.00
CA PRO A 151 29.90 16.55 16.49
C PRO A 151 28.75 17.30 15.80
N SER A 152 27.62 16.61 15.58
CA SER A 152 26.37 17.20 15.06
C SER A 152 25.91 18.43 15.84
N LEU A 153 26.10 18.45 17.16
CA LEU A 153 25.76 19.59 18.02
C LEU A 153 26.60 20.84 17.69
N PHE A 154 27.87 20.67 17.35
CA PHE A 154 28.73 21.77 16.89
C PHE A 154 28.21 22.34 15.56
N TRP A 155 27.87 21.48 14.61
CA TRP A 155 27.32 21.89 13.31
C TRP A 155 25.96 22.58 13.44
N ALA A 156 25.08 22.07 14.29
CA ALA A 156 23.77 22.67 14.53
C ALA A 156 23.90 24.10 15.07
N TRP A 157 24.82 24.32 16.02
CA TRP A 157 25.10 25.66 16.51
C TRP A 157 25.65 26.57 15.41
N ARG A 158 26.59 26.08 14.60
CA ARG A 158 27.23 26.88 13.54
C ARG A 158 26.30 27.23 12.38
N ILE A 159 25.41 26.33 11.97
CA ILE A 159 24.53 26.51 10.81
C ILE A 159 23.21 27.20 11.23
N TYR A 160 22.61 26.73 12.32
CA TYR A 160 21.27 27.17 12.74
C TYR A 160 21.25 28.17 13.89
N ALA A 161 22.37 28.31 14.61
CA ALA A 161 22.40 28.97 15.92
C ALA A 161 21.43 28.34 16.94
N ASP A 162 21.06 27.07 16.76
CA ASP A 162 20.16 26.31 17.65
C ASP A 162 20.68 24.89 17.87
N PRO A 163 21.05 24.49 19.11
CA PRO A 163 21.53 23.15 19.42
C PRO A 163 20.44 22.05 19.30
N ASN A 164 19.16 22.40 19.39
CA ASN A 164 18.06 21.43 19.32
C ASN A 164 17.94 20.78 17.93
N ARG A 165 18.44 21.43 16.87
CA ARG A 165 18.44 20.91 15.49
C ARG A 165 19.56 19.91 15.20
N SER A 166 20.35 19.52 16.20
CA SER A 166 21.38 18.49 16.06
C SER A 166 20.82 17.11 15.71
N ALA A 167 19.70 16.73 16.32
CA ALA A 167 19.02 15.47 16.02
C ALA A 167 18.50 15.41 14.57
N GLU A 168 18.08 16.55 14.02
CA GLU A 168 17.63 16.67 12.63
C GLU A 168 18.77 16.37 11.65
N LEU A 169 19.98 16.90 11.89
CA LEU A 169 21.16 16.64 11.07
C LEU A 169 21.54 15.15 11.06
N VAL A 170 21.46 14.49 12.23
CA VAL A 170 21.74 13.05 12.37
C VAL A 170 20.70 12.22 11.62
N ALA A 171 19.42 12.53 11.79
CA ALA A 171 18.32 11.82 11.14
C ALA A 171 18.38 11.94 9.62
N ARG A 172 18.64 13.14 9.10
CA ARG A 172 18.72 13.40 7.65
C ARG A 172 19.84 12.65 6.96
N ASN A 173 21.02 12.64 7.55
CA ASN A 173 22.20 12.00 6.97
C ASN A 173 22.34 10.51 7.36
N MET A 174 21.35 9.97 8.09
CA MET A 174 21.33 8.58 8.57
C MET A 174 22.62 8.18 9.31
N ILE A 175 23.12 9.08 10.16
CA ILE A 175 24.42 8.91 10.82
C ILE A 175 24.26 8.01 12.06
N PRO A 176 25.07 6.95 12.23
CA PRO A 176 24.96 6.06 13.38
C PRO A 176 25.28 6.74 14.72
N HIS A 177 26.29 7.63 14.74
CA HIS A 177 26.75 8.27 15.98
C HIS A 177 26.82 9.81 15.85
N PRO A 178 26.08 10.56 16.69
CA PRO A 178 26.01 12.02 16.61
C PRO A 178 27.36 12.76 16.80
N SER A 179 28.35 12.12 17.43
CA SER A 179 29.67 12.71 17.68
C SER A 179 30.58 12.70 16.46
N PHE A 180 30.27 11.89 15.44
CA PHE A 180 31.10 11.68 14.26
C PHE A 180 30.31 11.97 12.99
N MET A 181 30.08 13.25 12.68
CA MET A 181 29.52 13.63 11.37
C MET A 181 30.56 13.43 10.26
N PRO A 182 30.15 12.98 9.07
CA PRO A 182 31.02 12.96 7.90
C PRO A 182 31.46 14.39 7.51
N THR A 183 32.48 14.47 6.67
CA THR A 183 32.98 15.75 6.12
C THR A 183 32.02 16.37 5.10
N GLU A 184 31.17 15.57 4.48
CA GLU A 184 30.13 16.02 3.55
C GLU A 184 28.77 15.58 4.09
N PHE A 185 27.86 16.52 4.31
CA PHE A 185 26.52 16.22 4.81
C PHE A 185 25.48 17.23 4.32
N GLU A 186 24.22 16.80 4.28
CA GLU A 186 23.08 17.63 3.93
C GLU A 186 22.51 18.33 5.16
N ALA A 187 22.19 19.62 5.00
CA ALA A 187 21.56 20.46 6.00
C ALA A 187 20.41 21.26 5.37
N LEU A 188 19.33 21.52 6.11
CA LEU A 188 18.38 22.55 5.69
C LEU A 188 19.03 23.93 5.73
N SER A 189 18.68 24.80 4.79
CA SER A 189 18.99 26.22 4.85
C SER A 189 18.10 26.91 5.89
N LYS A 190 18.53 28.10 6.33
CA LYS A 190 17.77 28.93 7.26
C LYS A 190 16.59 29.61 6.58
#